data_AF-R6H5K8-F1
#
_entry.id   AF-R6H5K8-F1
#
_cell.length_a   1.000
_cell.length_b   1.000
_cell.length_c   1.000
_cell.angle_alpha   90.00
_cell.angle_beta   90.00
_cell.angle_gamma   90.00
#
_symmetry.space_group_name_H-M   'P 1'
#
loop_
_entity.id
_entity.type
_entity.pdbx_description
1 polymer ?
#
loop_
_entity_poly.entity_id
_entity_poly.type
_entity_poly.pdbx_seq_one_letter_code
_entity_poly.pdbx_strand_id
1 'polypeptide(L)'
;MKKLIVWSLVISMCALLLTACGNGQEASRGNYTDEMKIPYSCDLSAEDGADSVERQGDHQGSPYFNTLDFYHLESSDTLTILSHFKTQQQTSEWSCGVSSALMVLNWYGKLGDYNEESLAAYRSNGLEPGATSLSQLIEIFQGVGGFDLYSTYDCQDQVHEVFTFDYIQKTLAAGNPIMVGWNDWGGHWQVIIGYDTMGTETTQDDVVIVADPYDTTDHNQDGYGVYSAERFLYNFTFYNFFDDASGELNDMCFLVATPQ
;
A
#
# COMPACT_ATOMS: atom_id res chain seq x y z
N MET A 1 44.74 -37.27 -37.86
CA MET A 1 43.26 -37.31 -37.99
C MET A 1 42.56 -37.46 -36.63
N LYS A 2 42.93 -38.41 -35.75
CA LYS A 2 42.28 -38.57 -34.42
C LYS A 2 42.43 -37.37 -33.46
N LYS A 3 43.55 -36.63 -33.49
CA LYS A 3 43.77 -35.46 -32.61
C LYS A 3 43.02 -34.19 -33.05
N LEU A 4 42.69 -34.03 -34.33
CA LEU A 4 41.90 -32.88 -34.81
C LEU A 4 40.41 -33.02 -34.46
N ILE A 5 39.88 -34.25 -34.47
CA ILE A 5 38.46 -34.53 -34.16
C ILE A 5 38.14 -34.23 -32.69
N VAL A 6 39.09 -34.47 -31.77
CA VAL A 6 38.92 -34.22 -30.32
C VAL A 6 38.85 -32.72 -30.01
N TRP A 7 39.60 -31.88 -30.73
CA TRP A 7 39.59 -30.43 -30.49
C TRP A 7 38.31 -29.77 -31.03
N SER A 8 37.76 -30.25 -32.14
CA SER A 8 36.46 -29.78 -32.66
C SER A 8 35.27 -30.20 -31.78
N LEU A 9 35.34 -31.35 -31.09
CA LEU A 9 34.27 -31.76 -30.18
C LEU A 9 34.26 -30.95 -28.87
N VAL A 10 35.43 -30.60 -28.34
CA VAL A 10 35.55 -29.81 -27.10
C VAL A 10 35.12 -28.36 -27.32
N ILE A 11 35.43 -27.76 -28.48
CA ILE A 11 34.99 -26.40 -28.82
C ILE A 11 33.47 -26.34 -29.06
N SER A 12 32.88 -27.37 -29.67
CA SER A 12 31.42 -27.46 -29.82
C SER A 12 30.68 -27.66 -28.49
N MET A 13 31.30 -28.34 -27.52
CA MET A 13 30.71 -28.57 -26.20
C MET A 13 30.85 -27.33 -25.28
N CYS A 14 31.89 -26.51 -25.45
CA CYS A 14 32.00 -25.20 -24.78
C CYS A 14 31.08 -24.12 -25.39
N ALA A 15 30.79 -24.19 -26.69
CA ALA A 15 29.84 -23.26 -27.33
C ALA A 15 28.37 -23.53 -26.94
N LEU A 16 28.04 -24.78 -26.57
CA LEU A 16 26.70 -25.17 -26.09
C LEU A 16 26.47 -24.89 -24.60
N LEU A 17 27.53 -24.62 -23.82
CA LEU A 17 27.42 -24.24 -22.41
C LEU A 17 27.24 -22.72 -22.19
N LEU A 18 27.44 -21.90 -23.24
CA LEU A 18 27.33 -20.44 -23.16
C LEU A 18 25.99 -19.88 -23.64
N THR A 19 25.07 -20.74 -24.09
CA THR A 19 23.74 -20.32 -24.59
C THR A 19 22.58 -20.68 -23.66
N ALA A 20 22.85 -21.22 -22.47
CA ALA A 20 21.84 -21.53 -21.46
C ALA A 20 21.58 -20.39 -20.44
N CYS A 21 22.33 -19.28 -20.49
CA CYS A 21 22.08 -18.08 -19.68
C CYS A 21 21.50 -16.97 -20.58
N GLY A 22 20.34 -17.24 -21.17
CA GLY A 22 19.76 -16.38 -22.20
C GLY A 22 18.25 -16.26 -22.15
N ASN A 23 17.61 -16.61 -21.04
CA ASN A 23 16.30 -16.07 -20.69
C ASN A 23 16.53 -15.08 -19.54
N GLY A 24 17.21 -13.99 -19.84
CA GLY A 24 17.13 -12.79 -19.02
C GLY A 24 15.75 -12.19 -19.21
N GLN A 25 14.75 -12.80 -18.57
CA GLN A 25 13.58 -12.03 -18.17
C GLN A 25 14.18 -10.95 -17.28
N GLU A 26 14.21 -9.70 -17.77
CA GLU A 26 14.65 -8.59 -16.93
C GLU A 26 13.92 -8.74 -15.61
N ALA A 27 14.67 -8.97 -14.53
CA ALA A 27 14.07 -9.06 -13.21
C ALA A 27 13.24 -7.78 -13.05
N SER A 28 11.95 -7.93 -12.74
CA SER A 28 11.08 -6.79 -12.45
C SER A 28 11.83 -5.89 -11.47
N ARG A 29 12.08 -4.65 -11.88
CA ARG A 29 12.79 -3.66 -11.06
C ARG A 29 11.78 -2.66 -10.52
N GLY A 30 12.09 -2.09 -9.36
CA GLY A 30 11.27 -1.05 -8.77
C GLY A 30 11.17 0.18 -9.64
N ASN A 31 10.10 0.93 -9.44
CA ASN A 31 9.82 2.15 -10.13
C ASN A 31 10.35 3.35 -9.35
N TYR A 32 11.51 3.86 -9.76
CA TYR A 32 12.17 5.02 -9.14
C TYR A 32 11.77 6.35 -9.80
N THR A 33 10.66 6.38 -10.54
CA THR A 33 10.11 7.60 -11.15
C THR A 33 8.89 8.06 -10.36
N ASP A 34 8.39 9.27 -10.60
CA ASP A 34 7.23 9.80 -9.88
C ASP A 34 5.91 9.66 -10.65
N GLU A 35 5.82 8.75 -11.63
CA GLU A 35 4.62 8.61 -12.46
C GLU A 35 3.37 8.15 -11.69
N MET A 36 3.59 7.38 -10.62
CA MET A 36 2.55 6.91 -9.71
C MET A 36 2.08 8.00 -8.75
N LYS A 37 2.83 9.10 -8.59
CA LYS A 37 2.57 10.09 -7.56
C LYS A 37 1.43 11.02 -7.94
N ILE A 38 0.58 11.30 -6.96
CA ILE A 38 -0.40 12.38 -7.01
C ILE A 38 0.35 13.69 -6.80
N PRO A 39 0.25 14.69 -7.70
CA PRO A 39 0.92 15.97 -7.50
C PRO A 39 0.40 16.69 -6.26
N TYR A 40 1.32 17.15 -5.41
CA TYR A 40 0.99 17.95 -4.23
C TYR A 40 0.30 19.27 -4.62
N SER A 41 -0.79 19.57 -3.92
CA SER A 41 -1.54 20.83 -4.05
C SER A 41 -1.52 21.67 -2.76
N CYS A 42 -1.11 21.07 -1.65
CA CYS A 42 -0.80 21.73 -0.38
C CYS A 42 0.33 20.96 0.32
N ASP A 43 0.90 21.60 1.34
CA ASP A 43 1.90 21.04 2.25
C ASP A 43 1.55 21.55 3.66
N LEU A 44 1.13 20.65 4.54
CA LEU A 44 0.68 20.98 5.89
C LEU A 44 1.84 21.38 6.82
N SER A 45 3.04 20.85 6.58
CA SER A 45 4.24 21.11 7.37
C SER A 45 5.51 20.89 6.55
N ALA A 46 6.04 21.97 5.96
CA ALA A 46 7.20 21.91 5.07
C ALA A 46 8.51 21.37 5.69
N GLU A 47 8.57 21.21 7.01
CA GLU A 47 9.76 20.75 7.73
C GLU A 47 9.65 19.29 8.20
N ASP A 48 8.47 18.66 8.08
CA ASP A 48 8.21 17.28 8.53
C ASP A 48 7.26 16.53 7.58
N GLY A 49 6.90 15.28 7.92
CA GLY A 49 6.18 14.41 7.00
C GLY A 49 7.11 13.64 6.06
N ALA A 50 6.54 12.63 5.40
CA ALA A 50 7.31 11.75 4.54
C ALA A 50 7.78 12.44 3.25
N ASP A 51 7.02 13.43 2.77
CA ASP A 51 7.40 14.23 1.60
C ASP A 51 8.65 15.10 1.85
N SER A 52 8.90 15.54 3.08
CA SER A 52 10.08 16.34 3.43
C SER A 52 11.42 15.64 3.13
N VAL A 53 11.40 14.30 3.07
CA VAL A 53 12.54 13.43 2.78
C VAL A 53 12.45 12.72 1.42
N GLU A 54 11.62 13.24 0.51
CA GLU A 54 11.31 12.66 -0.81
C GLU A 54 12.55 12.08 -1.52
N ARG A 55 12.53 10.76 -1.75
CA ARG A 55 13.56 9.96 -2.43
C ARG A 55 14.95 9.97 -1.77
N GLN A 56 15.14 10.58 -0.60
CA GLN A 56 16.47 10.69 0.04
C GLN A 56 17.00 9.33 0.52
N GLY A 57 16.11 8.39 0.83
CA GLY A 57 16.43 7.02 1.25
C GLY A 57 16.50 5.99 0.12
N ASP A 58 16.30 6.40 -1.14
CA ASP A 58 16.22 5.47 -2.25
C ASP A 58 17.56 4.78 -2.53
N HIS A 59 17.53 3.45 -2.64
CA HIS A 59 18.68 2.65 -3.01
C HIS A 59 18.33 1.68 -4.15
N GLN A 60 18.66 2.09 -5.38
CA GLN A 60 18.50 1.25 -6.57
C GLN A 60 19.29 -0.05 -6.43
N GLY A 61 18.59 -1.18 -6.62
CA GLY A 61 19.19 -2.51 -6.45
C GLY A 61 19.49 -2.87 -4.99
N SER A 62 18.67 -2.37 -4.06
CA SER A 62 18.73 -2.70 -2.64
C SER A 62 18.89 -4.22 -2.44
N PRO A 63 19.88 -4.69 -1.67
CA PRO A 63 20.03 -6.11 -1.37
C PRO A 63 19.10 -6.57 -0.24
N TYR A 64 18.37 -5.65 0.40
CA TYR A 64 17.53 -5.89 1.56
C TYR A 64 16.04 -5.88 1.23
N PHE A 65 15.65 -5.01 0.30
CA PHE A 65 14.25 -4.80 -0.08
C PHE A 65 14.14 -4.99 -1.60
N ASN A 66 13.26 -5.89 -2.01
CA ASN A 66 12.95 -6.07 -3.41
C ASN A 66 11.92 -5.02 -3.81
N THR A 67 12.25 -4.20 -4.79
CA THR A 67 11.35 -3.16 -5.29
C THR A 67 10.69 -3.69 -6.56
N LEU A 68 9.38 -3.89 -6.51
CA LEU A 68 8.56 -4.22 -7.67
C LEU A 68 7.91 -2.94 -8.18
N ASP A 69 7.62 -2.86 -9.48
CA ASP A 69 6.82 -1.76 -10.03
C ASP A 69 5.33 -2.04 -9.77
N PHE A 70 4.89 -1.84 -8.52
CA PHE A 70 3.52 -2.09 -8.10
C PHE A 70 2.49 -1.29 -8.91
N TYR A 71 2.86 -0.09 -9.37
CA TYR A 71 2.01 0.77 -10.19
C TYR A 71 1.61 0.10 -11.52
N HIS A 72 2.52 -0.68 -12.13
CA HIS A 72 2.29 -1.39 -13.39
C HIS A 72 1.99 -2.88 -13.23
N LEU A 73 1.88 -3.40 -12.00
CA LEU A 73 1.45 -4.77 -11.79
C LEU A 73 0.00 -4.96 -12.24
N GLU A 74 -0.24 -6.09 -12.89
CA GLU A 74 -1.56 -6.53 -13.33
C GLU A 74 -1.99 -7.73 -12.48
N SER A 75 -3.31 -7.85 -12.26
CA SER A 75 -3.85 -9.02 -11.58
C SER A 75 -3.53 -10.31 -12.34
N SER A 76 -3.34 -11.40 -11.61
CA SER A 76 -3.00 -12.73 -12.13
C SER A 76 -3.91 -13.80 -11.51
N ASP A 77 -3.59 -15.08 -11.73
CA ASP A 77 -4.31 -16.19 -11.08
C ASP A 77 -4.15 -16.18 -9.54
N THR A 78 -3.09 -15.55 -9.01
CA THR A 78 -2.78 -15.55 -7.58
C THR A 78 -2.83 -14.15 -6.96
N LEU A 79 -2.59 -13.11 -7.76
CA LEU A 79 -2.56 -11.70 -7.36
C LEU A 79 -3.86 -11.01 -7.76
N THR A 80 -4.56 -10.44 -6.78
CA THR A 80 -5.59 -9.43 -7.01
C THR A 80 -5.00 -8.06 -6.67
N ILE A 81 -4.95 -7.13 -7.62
CA ILE A 81 -4.39 -5.79 -7.40
C ILE A 81 -5.18 -4.71 -8.13
N LEU A 82 -5.29 -3.54 -7.50
CA LEU A 82 -5.78 -2.30 -8.09
C LEU A 82 -4.66 -1.65 -8.90
N SER A 83 -4.47 -2.09 -10.14
CA SER A 83 -3.44 -1.60 -11.05
C SER A 83 -3.54 -0.09 -11.26
N HIS A 84 -2.39 0.59 -11.35
CA HIS A 84 -2.28 2.05 -11.48
C HIS A 84 -2.87 2.87 -10.32
N PHE A 85 -3.03 2.29 -9.14
CA PHE A 85 -3.40 3.04 -7.94
C PHE A 85 -2.31 4.07 -7.60
N LYS A 86 -2.63 5.36 -7.60
CA LYS A 86 -1.65 6.43 -7.36
C LYS A 86 -1.44 6.71 -5.87
N THR A 87 -0.22 7.10 -5.53
CA THR A 87 0.24 7.30 -4.16
C THR A 87 0.51 8.77 -3.84
N GLN A 88 0.49 9.13 -2.57
CA GLN A 88 0.96 10.42 -2.05
C GLN A 88 1.68 10.18 -0.72
N GLN A 89 2.83 10.82 -0.52
CA GLN A 89 3.48 10.86 0.80
C GLN A 89 2.81 11.96 1.64
N GLN A 90 2.49 11.69 2.90
CA GLN A 90 1.83 12.68 3.75
C GLN A 90 2.72 13.89 4.01
N THR A 91 2.13 15.09 4.00
CA THR A 91 2.82 16.37 4.19
C THR A 91 2.92 16.84 5.64
N SER A 92 2.68 15.93 6.59
CA SER A 92 2.89 16.19 8.02
C SER A 92 3.03 14.89 8.79
N GLU A 93 3.56 14.91 10.01
CA GLU A 93 3.66 13.74 10.91
C GLU A 93 2.32 13.15 11.40
N TRP A 94 1.17 13.74 11.05
CA TRP A 94 -0.13 13.32 11.59
C TRP A 94 -1.21 13.04 10.52
N SER A 95 -0.93 13.31 9.25
CA SER A 95 -1.95 13.28 8.19
C SER A 95 -2.08 11.94 7.44
N CYS A 96 -1.51 10.84 7.95
CA CYS A 96 -1.60 9.50 7.33
C CYS A 96 -3.02 9.08 6.92
N GLY A 97 -4.00 9.28 7.81
CA GLY A 97 -5.42 8.95 7.52
C GLY A 97 -6.03 9.86 6.46
N VAL A 98 -5.64 11.14 6.46
CA VAL A 98 -6.11 12.14 5.50
C VAL A 98 -5.52 11.87 4.11
N SER A 99 -4.22 11.59 4.03
CA SER A 99 -3.54 11.17 2.80
C SER A 99 -4.09 9.85 2.26
N SER A 100 -4.42 8.89 3.13
CA SER A 100 -5.09 7.64 2.72
C SER A 100 -6.46 7.91 2.08
N ALA A 101 -7.28 8.77 2.68
CA ALA A 101 -8.55 9.19 2.10
C ALA A 101 -8.36 9.90 0.75
N LEU A 102 -7.36 10.77 0.64
CA LEU A 102 -6.99 11.46 -0.60
C LEU A 102 -6.68 10.46 -1.73
N MET A 103 -5.84 9.46 -1.46
CA MET A 103 -5.49 8.42 -2.43
C MET A 103 -6.72 7.64 -2.89
N VAL A 104 -7.63 7.28 -1.97
CA VAL A 104 -8.89 6.59 -2.30
C VAL A 104 -9.83 7.48 -3.14
N LEU A 105 -9.96 8.77 -2.82
CA LEU A 105 -10.73 9.70 -3.64
C LEU A 105 -10.15 9.84 -5.05
N ASN A 106 -8.82 9.87 -5.16
CA ASN A 106 -8.14 9.90 -6.45
C ASN A 106 -8.38 8.63 -7.27
N TRP A 107 -8.34 7.45 -6.64
CA TRP A 107 -8.65 6.16 -7.29
C TRP A 107 -10.00 6.17 -7.99
N TYR A 108 -11.03 6.71 -7.35
CA TYR A 108 -12.38 6.81 -7.94
C TYR A 108 -12.56 8.00 -8.89
N GLY A 109 -11.52 8.82 -9.13
CA GLY A 109 -11.62 10.05 -9.91
C GLY A 109 -12.53 11.10 -9.25
N LYS A 110 -12.62 11.07 -7.92
CA LYS A 110 -13.46 11.94 -7.09
C LYS A 110 -12.67 12.95 -6.25
N LEU A 111 -11.34 12.99 -6.38
CA LEU A 111 -10.49 13.92 -5.65
C LEU A 111 -10.84 15.39 -5.94
N GLY A 112 -11.14 15.75 -7.19
CA GLY A 112 -11.50 17.14 -7.54
C GLY A 112 -10.45 18.15 -7.08
N ASP A 113 -10.90 19.19 -6.36
CA ASP A 113 -10.04 20.22 -5.77
C ASP A 113 -9.65 19.93 -4.31
N TYR A 114 -10.02 18.74 -3.79
CA TYR A 114 -9.64 18.34 -2.44
C TYR A 114 -8.13 18.10 -2.34
N ASN A 115 -7.60 18.40 -1.16
CA ASN A 115 -6.21 18.25 -0.75
C ASN A 115 -6.14 17.91 0.74
N GLU A 116 -4.97 17.63 1.30
CA GLU A 116 -4.86 17.24 2.71
C GLU A 116 -5.47 18.27 3.67
N GLU A 117 -5.27 19.57 3.45
CA GLU A 117 -5.84 20.62 4.30
C GLU A 117 -7.38 20.60 4.29
N SER A 118 -7.98 20.61 3.11
CA SER A 118 -9.44 20.62 2.94
C SER A 118 -10.10 19.33 3.45
N LEU A 119 -9.44 18.17 3.31
CA LEU A 119 -9.94 16.91 3.83
C LEU A 119 -9.79 16.85 5.36
N ALA A 120 -8.65 17.26 5.90
CA ALA A 120 -8.43 17.32 7.34
C ALA A 120 -9.44 18.25 8.03
N ALA A 121 -9.89 19.32 7.36
CA ALA A 121 -10.92 20.23 7.87
C ALA A 121 -12.27 19.57 8.16
N TYR A 122 -12.56 18.39 7.61
CA TYR A 122 -13.79 17.64 7.92
C TYR A 122 -13.72 16.86 9.23
N ARG A 123 -12.52 16.59 9.75
CA ARG A 123 -12.37 15.93 11.05
C ARG A 123 -12.95 16.82 12.14
N SER A 124 -13.48 16.20 13.20
CA SER A 124 -14.02 16.90 14.37
C SER A 124 -13.02 17.82 15.09
N ASN A 125 -11.72 17.58 14.96
CA ASN A 125 -10.65 18.47 15.43
C ASN A 125 -10.07 19.38 14.33
N GLY A 126 -10.59 19.31 13.10
CA GLY A 126 -10.15 20.10 11.95
C GLY A 126 -8.66 19.92 11.65
N LEU A 127 -7.94 21.04 11.54
CA LEU A 127 -6.50 21.09 11.25
C LEU A 127 -5.61 20.98 12.50
N GLU A 128 -6.18 20.82 13.70
CA GLU A 128 -5.35 20.63 14.89
C GLU A 128 -4.54 19.33 14.74
N PRO A 129 -3.19 19.37 14.89
CA PRO A 129 -2.36 18.19 14.76
C PRO A 129 -2.80 17.05 15.69
N GLY A 130 -2.88 15.85 15.13
CA GLY A 130 -3.30 14.66 15.85
C GLY A 130 -3.71 13.54 14.91
N ALA A 131 -3.58 12.30 15.37
CA ALA A 131 -3.97 11.12 14.61
C ALA A 131 -5.45 11.19 14.22
N THR A 132 -5.77 10.61 13.07
CA THR A 132 -7.14 10.50 12.59
C THR A 132 -7.75 9.22 13.14
N SER A 133 -8.81 9.30 13.95
CA SER A 133 -9.56 8.11 14.39
C SER A 133 -10.39 7.50 13.26
N LEU A 134 -10.93 6.29 13.44
CA LEU A 134 -11.86 5.72 12.45
C LEU A 134 -13.12 6.60 12.29
N SER A 135 -13.64 7.15 13.39
CA SER A 135 -14.77 8.09 13.35
C SER A 135 -14.43 9.32 12.51
N GLN A 136 -13.25 9.90 12.70
CA GLN A 136 -12.79 11.06 11.93
C GLN A 136 -12.54 10.73 10.47
N LEU A 137 -12.03 9.53 10.15
CA LEU A 137 -11.88 9.08 8.78
C LEU A 137 -13.26 8.97 8.08
N ILE A 138 -14.28 8.49 8.80
CA ILE A 138 -15.67 8.48 8.34
C ILE A 138 -16.19 9.91 8.14
N GLU A 139 -15.92 10.84 9.05
CA GLU A 139 -16.31 12.26 8.91
C GLU A 139 -15.74 12.88 7.63
N ILE A 140 -14.50 12.55 7.24
CA ILE A 140 -13.91 13.00 5.97
C ILE A 140 -14.77 12.57 4.78
N PHE A 141 -15.11 11.29 4.67
CA PHE A 141 -15.92 10.81 3.54
C PHE A 141 -17.37 11.29 3.59
N GLN A 142 -17.95 11.47 4.77
CA GLN A 142 -19.27 12.09 4.91
C GLN A 142 -19.26 13.56 4.48
N GLY A 143 -18.17 14.28 4.80
CA GLY A 143 -17.96 15.67 4.41
C GLY A 143 -17.79 15.86 2.90
N VAL A 144 -17.07 14.95 2.25
CA VAL A 144 -16.97 14.89 0.78
C VAL A 144 -18.33 14.51 0.16
N GLY A 145 -19.01 13.52 0.75
CA GLY A 145 -20.32 13.03 0.31
C GLY A 145 -20.27 12.16 -0.95
N GLY A 146 -21.38 11.45 -1.22
CA GLY A 146 -21.52 10.60 -2.41
C GLY A 146 -20.84 9.22 -2.31
N PHE A 147 -20.60 8.74 -1.09
CA PHE A 147 -20.03 7.43 -0.81
C PHE A 147 -20.92 6.65 0.15
N ASP A 148 -21.06 5.35 -0.12
CA ASP A 148 -21.48 4.36 0.85
C ASP A 148 -20.26 3.92 1.65
N LEU A 149 -20.40 3.87 2.97
CA LEU A 149 -19.31 3.59 3.91
C LEU A 149 -19.58 2.29 4.64
N TYR A 150 -18.59 1.40 4.63
CA TYR A 150 -18.60 0.17 5.40
C TYR A 150 -17.30 0.06 6.21
N SER A 151 -17.43 -0.08 7.52
CA SER A 151 -16.33 0.06 8.46
C SER A 151 -16.39 -0.98 9.57
N THR A 152 -15.38 -0.95 10.44
CA THR A 152 -15.37 -1.73 11.69
C THR A 152 -16.63 -1.51 12.54
N TYR A 153 -17.18 -0.29 12.58
CA TYR A 153 -18.40 0.00 13.34
C TYR A 153 -19.62 -0.79 12.84
N ASP A 154 -19.70 -1.06 11.54
CA ASP A 154 -20.78 -1.82 10.92
C ASP A 154 -20.68 -3.33 11.22
N CYS A 155 -19.47 -3.80 11.53
CA CYS A 155 -19.19 -5.19 11.91
C CYS A 155 -19.53 -5.49 13.37
N GLN A 156 -19.68 -4.47 14.21
CA GLN A 156 -19.89 -4.60 15.66
C GLN A 156 -18.83 -5.53 16.30
N ASP A 157 -19.25 -6.53 17.08
CA ASP A 157 -18.37 -7.50 17.74
C ASP A 157 -17.86 -8.62 16.80
N GLN A 158 -18.26 -8.62 15.53
CA GLN A 158 -17.94 -9.66 14.55
C GLN A 158 -16.79 -9.29 13.60
N VAL A 159 -16.06 -8.20 13.84
CA VAL A 159 -15.02 -7.72 12.91
C VAL A 159 -13.99 -8.79 12.54
N HIS A 160 -13.58 -9.65 13.48
CA HIS A 160 -12.63 -10.74 13.21
C HIS A 160 -13.20 -11.86 12.33
N GLU A 161 -14.53 -12.01 12.29
CA GLU A 161 -15.22 -12.98 11.42
C GLU A 161 -15.47 -12.39 10.03
N VAL A 162 -15.61 -11.06 9.94
CA VAL A 162 -15.84 -10.32 8.69
C VAL A 162 -14.53 -10.07 7.96
N PHE A 163 -13.57 -9.43 8.63
CA PHE A 163 -12.31 -9.00 8.01
C PHE A 163 -11.34 -10.19 7.92
N THR A 164 -11.53 -10.98 6.87
CA THR A 164 -10.73 -12.15 6.54
C THR A 164 -9.93 -11.93 5.25
N PHE A 165 -9.00 -12.83 4.94
CA PHE A 165 -8.30 -12.80 3.65
C PHE A 165 -9.26 -12.90 2.45
N ASP A 166 -10.34 -13.67 2.58
CA ASP A 166 -11.38 -13.76 1.56
C ASP A 166 -12.14 -12.43 1.39
N TYR A 167 -12.41 -11.73 2.50
CA TYR A 167 -13.00 -10.38 2.45
C TYR A 167 -12.08 -9.38 1.75
N ILE A 168 -10.78 -9.38 2.05
CA ILE A 168 -9.79 -8.52 1.37
C ILE A 168 -9.81 -8.79 -0.14
N GLN A 169 -9.65 -10.05 -0.54
CA GLN A 169 -9.62 -10.44 -1.95
C GLN A 169 -10.90 -10.07 -2.69
N LYS A 170 -12.08 -10.35 -2.10
CA LYS A 170 -13.37 -10.00 -2.72
C LYS A 170 -13.57 -8.50 -2.87
N THR A 171 -13.14 -7.72 -1.87
CA THR A 171 -13.26 -6.26 -1.89
C THR A 171 -12.37 -5.66 -2.97
N LEU A 172 -11.11 -6.13 -3.07
CA LEU A 172 -10.19 -5.72 -4.13
C LEU A 172 -10.65 -6.16 -5.52
N ALA A 173 -11.18 -7.38 -5.66
CA ALA A 173 -11.72 -7.88 -6.93
C ALA A 173 -12.95 -7.08 -7.40
N ALA A 174 -13.67 -6.44 -6.47
CA ALA A 174 -14.74 -5.50 -6.78
C ALA A 174 -14.23 -4.08 -7.15
N GLY A 175 -12.91 -3.87 -7.16
CA GLY A 175 -12.28 -2.59 -7.49
C GLY A 175 -12.19 -1.61 -6.33
N ASN A 176 -12.39 -2.07 -5.09
CA ASN A 176 -12.49 -1.20 -3.92
C ASN A 176 -11.22 -1.29 -3.06
N PRO A 177 -10.49 -0.19 -2.86
CA PRO A 177 -9.40 -0.12 -1.89
C PRO A 177 -9.94 -0.17 -0.46
N ILE A 178 -9.11 -0.65 0.47
CA ILE A 178 -9.47 -0.78 1.89
C ILE A 178 -8.52 0.08 2.71
N MET A 179 -9.00 1.14 3.33
CA MET A 179 -8.20 1.90 4.30
C MET A 179 -8.11 1.11 5.59
N VAL A 180 -6.90 0.97 6.15
CA VAL A 180 -6.63 0.18 7.35
C VAL A 180 -5.71 0.92 8.31
N GLY A 181 -6.05 0.82 9.58
CA GLY A 181 -5.26 1.33 10.70
C GLY A 181 -4.39 0.25 11.31
N TRP A 182 -3.10 0.25 10.99
CA TRP A 182 -2.16 -0.80 11.36
C TRP A 182 -1.13 -0.34 12.39
N ASN A 183 -0.43 -1.29 13.02
CA ASN A 183 0.45 -1.02 14.16
C ASN A 183 1.79 -0.38 13.81
N ASP A 184 2.12 -0.31 12.52
CA ASP A 184 3.29 0.40 12.03
C ASP A 184 3.33 1.83 12.57
N TRP A 185 4.55 2.32 12.82
CA TRP A 185 4.81 3.64 13.42
C TRP A 185 4.13 3.89 14.79
N GLY A 186 3.63 2.84 15.46
CA GLY A 186 2.86 2.97 16.70
C GLY A 186 1.38 3.28 16.49
N GLY A 187 0.93 3.23 15.23
CA GLY A 187 -0.44 3.43 14.79
C GLY A 187 -0.47 4.27 13.51
N HIS A 188 -0.82 3.66 12.38
CA HIS A 188 -0.66 4.27 11.06
C HIS A 188 -1.76 3.88 10.08
N TRP A 189 -2.23 4.85 9.29
CA TRP A 189 -3.19 4.59 8.22
C TRP A 189 -2.48 4.36 6.89
N GLN A 190 -2.96 3.36 6.18
CA GLN A 190 -2.49 2.96 4.85
C GLN A 190 -3.67 2.34 4.07
N VAL A 191 -3.49 2.09 2.78
CA VAL A 191 -4.55 1.58 1.91
C VAL A 191 -4.14 0.24 1.33
N ILE A 192 -4.88 -0.84 1.64
CA ILE A 192 -4.69 -2.12 0.96
C ILE A 192 -5.18 -1.98 -0.48
N ILE A 193 -4.28 -2.28 -1.43
CA ILE A 193 -4.53 -2.20 -2.87
C ILE A 193 -4.26 -3.54 -3.57
N GLY A 194 -3.65 -4.51 -2.89
CA GLY A 194 -3.40 -5.82 -3.46
C GLY A 194 -3.30 -6.94 -2.42
N TYR A 195 -3.53 -8.16 -2.90
CA TYR A 195 -3.37 -9.40 -2.14
C TYR A 195 -2.86 -10.49 -3.08
N ASP A 196 -1.75 -11.15 -2.73
CA ASP A 196 -1.24 -12.30 -3.48
C ASP A 196 -1.25 -13.55 -2.60
N THR A 197 -1.90 -14.60 -3.10
CA THR A 197 -1.96 -15.94 -2.48
C THR A 197 -0.69 -16.74 -2.71
N MET A 198 0.25 -16.22 -3.51
CA MET A 198 1.46 -16.89 -3.97
C MET A 198 1.21 -18.23 -4.70
N GLY A 199 -0.05 -18.58 -4.96
CA GLY A 199 -0.48 -19.84 -5.55
C GLY A 199 -0.25 -21.06 -4.67
N THR A 200 -0.10 -20.89 -3.34
CA THR A 200 0.10 -22.01 -2.41
C THR A 200 -1.16 -22.34 -1.62
N GLU A 201 -1.17 -23.49 -0.94
CA GLU A 201 -2.31 -23.91 -0.10
C GLU A 201 -2.31 -23.23 1.27
N THR A 202 -1.19 -22.63 1.67
CA THR A 202 -1.00 -22.04 3.00
C THR A 202 -1.05 -20.53 2.92
N THR A 203 -1.58 -19.89 3.95
CA THR A 203 -1.65 -18.42 4.03
C THR A 203 -0.38 -17.77 4.59
N GLN A 204 0.64 -18.57 4.96
CA GLN A 204 1.85 -18.06 5.64
C GLN A 204 2.78 -17.28 4.72
N ASP A 205 2.75 -17.54 3.42
CA ASP A 205 3.49 -16.83 2.39
C ASP A 205 2.65 -15.80 1.62
N ASP A 206 1.33 -15.74 1.87
CA ASP A 206 0.46 -14.71 1.34
C ASP A 206 0.96 -13.31 1.71
N VAL A 207 0.78 -12.36 0.81
CA VAL A 207 1.18 -10.97 1.01
C VAL A 207 0.05 -10.00 0.75
N VAL A 208 0.04 -8.93 1.53
CA VAL A 208 -0.78 -7.73 1.32
C VAL A 208 0.11 -6.65 0.73
N ILE A 209 -0.39 -5.99 -0.31
CA ILE A 209 0.26 -4.84 -0.95
C ILE A 209 -0.53 -3.59 -0.57
N VAL A 210 0.17 -2.58 -0.10
CA VAL A 210 -0.44 -1.33 0.37
C VAL A 210 0.08 -0.14 -0.39
N ALA A 211 -0.75 0.90 -0.53
CA ALA A 211 -0.31 2.26 -0.74
C ALA A 211 -0.11 2.92 0.63
N ASP A 212 1.12 3.30 0.94
CA ASP A 212 1.56 3.81 2.23
C ASP A 212 1.91 5.31 2.12
N PRO A 213 1.21 6.20 2.85
CA PRO A 213 1.55 7.62 2.86
C PRO A 213 2.83 7.96 3.64
N TYR A 214 3.47 7.00 4.31
CA TYR A 214 4.73 7.18 5.06
C TYR A 214 5.83 6.20 4.63
N ASP A 215 5.94 5.98 3.32
CA ASP A 215 6.89 5.06 2.72
C ASP A 215 8.32 5.64 2.67
N THR A 216 9.03 5.57 3.79
CA THR A 216 10.39 6.12 3.93
C THR A 216 11.45 5.06 4.23
N THR A 217 11.08 3.78 4.25
CA THR A 217 11.91 2.73 4.88
C THR A 217 12.17 1.48 4.04
N ASP A 218 11.64 1.39 2.82
CA ASP A 218 11.81 0.22 1.95
C ASP A 218 12.90 0.40 0.87
N HIS A 219 13.59 1.54 0.89
CA HIS A 219 14.60 1.97 -0.09
C HIS A 219 14.08 2.32 -1.50
N ASN A 220 12.80 2.62 -1.63
CA ASN A 220 12.19 3.21 -2.82
C ASN A 220 10.90 3.93 -2.42
N GLN A 221 10.98 5.23 -2.17
CA GLN A 221 9.83 6.06 -1.81
C GLN A 221 8.90 6.31 -3.01
N ASP A 222 8.23 5.26 -3.46
CA ASP A 222 7.18 5.27 -4.48
C ASP A 222 5.78 5.17 -3.87
N GLY A 223 5.70 4.99 -2.56
CA GLY A 223 4.47 4.97 -1.79
C GLY A 223 3.82 3.60 -1.71
N TYR A 224 4.55 2.51 -1.98
CA TYR A 224 4.02 1.15 -1.87
C TYR A 224 4.77 0.32 -0.84
N GLY A 225 4.03 -0.52 -0.11
CA GLY A 225 4.58 -1.47 0.85
C GLY A 225 4.09 -2.89 0.60
N VAL A 226 4.84 -3.86 1.11
CA VAL A 226 4.44 -5.27 1.12
C VAL A 226 4.61 -5.88 2.50
N TYR A 227 3.57 -6.55 2.98
CA TYR A 227 3.57 -7.23 4.28
C TYR A 227 3.14 -8.68 4.14
N SER A 228 3.61 -9.54 5.03
CA SER A 228 3.03 -10.87 5.22
C SER A 228 1.58 -10.73 5.69
N ALA A 229 0.64 -11.35 4.98
CA ALA A 229 -0.79 -11.22 5.23
C ALA A 229 -1.17 -11.69 6.64
N GLU A 230 -0.62 -12.82 7.09
CA GLU A 230 -0.81 -13.32 8.45
C GLU A 230 -0.31 -12.33 9.50
N ARG A 231 0.93 -11.84 9.35
CA ARG A 231 1.48 -10.87 10.31
C ARG A 231 0.68 -9.58 10.34
N PHE A 232 0.18 -9.15 9.19
CA PHE A 232 -0.69 -7.99 9.11
C PHE A 232 -1.93 -8.19 9.99
N LEU A 233 -2.69 -9.28 9.80
CA LEU A 233 -3.90 -9.56 10.59
C LEU A 233 -3.62 -9.72 12.09
N TYR A 234 -2.55 -10.42 12.48
CA TYR A 234 -2.22 -10.60 13.90
C TYR A 234 -1.80 -9.32 14.62
N ASN A 235 -1.37 -8.30 13.88
CA ASN A 235 -0.96 -7.01 14.42
C ASN A 235 -1.90 -5.88 14.00
N PHE A 236 -3.14 -6.18 13.63
CA PHE A 236 -4.08 -5.18 13.14
C PHE A 236 -4.68 -4.33 14.26
N THR A 237 -3.90 -3.35 14.72
CA THR A 237 -4.24 -2.47 15.85
C THR A 237 -3.47 -1.16 15.81
N PHE A 238 -4.04 -0.09 16.36
CA PHE A 238 -3.34 1.13 16.78
C PHE A 238 -2.73 1.01 18.19
N TYR A 239 -2.60 -0.20 18.73
CA TYR A 239 -2.24 -0.46 20.12
C TYR A 239 -3.18 0.25 21.10
N ASN A 240 -2.69 1.27 21.80
CA ASN A 240 -3.42 2.06 22.78
C ASN A 240 -3.29 3.56 22.44
N PHE A 241 -3.21 3.89 21.15
CA PHE A 241 -3.05 5.27 20.68
C PHE A 241 -4.23 6.14 21.12
N PHE A 242 -5.45 5.63 20.98
CA PHE A 242 -6.65 6.29 21.48
C PHE A 242 -7.00 5.77 22.88
N ASP A 243 -7.23 6.69 23.82
CA ASP A 243 -7.62 6.32 25.19
C ASP A 243 -9.08 5.85 25.26
N ASP A 244 -9.41 5.04 26.28
CA ASP A 244 -10.77 4.54 26.49
C ASP A 244 -11.81 5.66 26.66
N ALA A 245 -11.40 6.85 27.10
CA ALA A 245 -12.29 7.98 27.34
C ALA A 245 -12.72 8.65 26.03
N SER A 246 -11.93 8.53 24.96
CA SER A 246 -12.26 8.99 23.61
C SER A 246 -13.41 8.17 22.98
N GLY A 247 -13.54 6.89 23.37
CA GLY A 247 -14.48 5.96 22.75
C GLY A 247 -14.09 5.52 21.35
N GLU A 248 -12.89 5.89 20.87
CA GLU A 248 -12.37 5.50 19.56
C GLU A 248 -11.82 4.07 19.58
N LEU A 249 -11.93 3.39 18.44
CA LEU A 249 -11.39 2.05 18.28
C LEU A 249 -9.87 2.11 18.07
N ASN A 250 -9.16 1.13 18.63
CA ASN A 250 -7.75 0.87 18.30
C ASN A 250 -7.62 -0.39 17.44
N ASP A 251 -8.40 -1.43 17.70
CA ASP A 251 -8.24 -2.72 17.02
C ASP A 251 -9.06 -2.82 15.73
N MET A 252 -8.48 -3.48 14.73
CA MET A 252 -9.14 -3.85 13.46
C MET A 252 -9.82 -2.66 12.76
N CYS A 253 -9.23 -1.46 12.83
CA CYS A 253 -9.79 -0.25 12.24
C CYS A 253 -9.69 -0.32 10.72
N PHE A 254 -10.82 -0.43 10.01
CA PHE A 254 -10.87 -0.35 8.56
C PHE A 254 -12.06 0.48 8.07
N LEU A 255 -11.90 1.03 6.86
CA LEU A 255 -12.96 1.69 6.11
C LEU A 255 -12.87 1.32 4.63
N VAL A 256 -13.99 0.87 4.08
CA VAL A 256 -14.22 0.76 2.63
C VAL A 256 -15.24 1.83 2.25
N ALA A 257 -14.81 2.80 1.46
CA ALA A 257 -15.67 3.84 0.91
C ALA A 257 -15.91 3.57 -0.57
N THR A 258 -17.17 3.42 -0.98
CA THR A 258 -17.55 3.11 -2.38
C THR A 258 -18.48 4.19 -2.93
N PRO A 259 -18.25 4.72 -4.14
CA PRO A 259 -19.15 5.71 -4.74
C PRO A 259 -20.59 5.22 -4.91
N GLN A 260 -21.57 6.10 -4.70
CA GLN A 260 -23.01 5.86 -4.93
C GLN A 260 -23.41 5.90 -6.42
#